data_AF-A0A957S305-F1
#
_entry.id   AF-A0A957S305-F1
#
_cell.length_a   1.000
_cell.length_b   1.000
_cell.length_c   1.000
_cell.angle_alpha   90.00
_cell.angle_beta   90.00
_cell.angle_gamma   90.00
#
_symmetry.space_group_name_H-M   'P 1'
#
loop_
_entity.id
_entity.type
_entity.pdbx_description
1 polymer ?
#
loop_
_entity_poly.entity_id
_entity_poly.type
_entity_poly.pdbx_seq_one_letter_code
_entity_poly.pdbx_strand_id
1 'polypeptide(L)'
;MGNPLRRKFGLLLAFVALLVAFALPSTSLADDGELEVMLYDMSGRMVGSAMLTDTADGLMVDTMVEGMEPVAGDRATMFHETGVCGMGADFGADYGGVAQLLPNIQFYGNGSGDYSVVAEGWTIADLMDSDGSAYVIHADAGADIGAPIICGVVPAGEGDGEPAPAPEPSAEPEDDLPPAPMPGMTEYEVTLYDMAGRAVGTAMLADDGSALNVQTMIAGMDPVAGDHATMFHETGICGTGSDFGADYGGVVQLLPNLQFYGNGSGEYNVTADGWNVADLMDGDGSAYVIHASAGAEIGPPIACGVIPAGSGPAEPAPTAEPEPTVEPEPTAEPEPTAEPEPAPAPEEMTYEEFVRMTVEEGMASFLFNGFGNFVGDMNGFFFEDTLSTSILLDGMDPVPGNRPLAISNDGLCDVSQGILYDLPPIQIYASGTAEYLQNIAGVDRDAIFDEDGSSLMIFSDEGGDLIACGPVLTFPDYLGILGITVDEYVEFILSLS
;
A
#
# COMPACT_ATOMS: atom_id res chain seq x y z
N MET A 1 -21.07 71.07 26.41
CA MET A 1 -19.76 70.40 26.44
C MET A 1 -19.97 68.99 26.94
N GLY A 2 -19.90 68.01 26.05
CA GLY A 2 -20.06 66.59 26.34
C GLY A 2 -19.69 65.82 25.08
N ASN A 3 -18.47 65.27 25.06
CA ASN A 3 -17.83 64.77 23.85
C ASN A 3 -18.47 63.42 23.43
N PRO A 4 -19.04 63.30 22.21
CA PRO A 4 -19.79 62.11 21.79
C PRO A 4 -18.92 60.88 21.46
N LEU A 5 -17.59 60.99 21.53
CA LEU A 5 -16.67 59.88 21.22
C LEU A 5 -16.57 58.78 22.30
N ARG A 6 -17.05 59.00 23.53
CA ARG A 6 -16.90 58.00 24.61
C ARG A 6 -17.95 56.89 24.63
N ARG A 7 -18.99 56.95 23.79
CA ARG A 7 -20.06 55.94 23.76
C ARG A 7 -19.90 54.83 22.72
N LYS A 8 -18.92 54.94 21.81
CA LYS A 8 -18.67 53.92 20.78
C LYS A 8 -17.56 52.91 21.15
N PHE A 9 -16.79 53.17 22.20
CA PHE A 9 -15.74 52.25 22.66
C PHE A 9 -16.21 51.15 23.61
N GLY A 10 -17.42 51.27 24.19
CA GLY A 10 -17.97 50.26 25.10
C GLY A 10 -18.67 49.09 24.42
N LEU A 11 -18.94 49.17 23.10
CA LEU A 11 -19.69 48.14 22.37
C LEU A 11 -18.81 47.28 21.45
N LEU A 12 -17.54 47.67 21.24
CA LEU A 12 -16.58 46.86 20.49
C LEU A 12 -15.89 45.80 21.38
N LEU A 13 -15.79 46.03 22.69
CA LEU A 13 -15.16 45.09 23.61
C LEU A 13 -16.07 43.90 24.01
N ALA A 14 -17.37 43.98 23.76
CA ALA A 14 -18.31 42.89 24.01
C ALA A 14 -18.45 41.92 22.82
N PHE A 15 -17.90 42.28 21.65
CA PHE A 15 -17.92 41.42 20.45
C PHE A 15 -16.63 40.61 20.27
N VAL A 16 -15.55 40.98 20.95
CA VAL A 16 -14.25 40.26 20.92
C VAL A 16 -14.19 39.14 21.96
N ALA A 17 -15.08 39.12 22.96
CA ALA A 17 -15.15 38.07 23.97
C ALA A 17 -16.09 36.89 23.60
N LEU A 18 -16.67 36.87 22.38
CA LEU A 18 -17.53 35.79 21.88
C LEU A 18 -16.90 35.03 20.70
N LEU A 19 -15.56 35.07 20.59
CA LEU A 19 -14.77 34.42 19.55
C LEU A 19 -13.64 33.57 20.16
N VAL A 20 -13.93 32.90 21.28
CA VAL A 20 -13.03 31.93 21.92
C VAL A 20 -13.86 30.71 22.31
N ALA A 21 -14.16 29.87 21.31
CA ALA A 21 -14.55 28.45 21.46
C ALA A 21 -14.84 27.86 20.05
N PHE A 22 -13.89 27.96 19.13
CA PHE A 22 -13.77 26.96 18.08
C PHE A 22 -12.52 26.17 18.43
N ALA A 23 -12.73 25.08 19.16
CA ALA A 23 -11.74 24.02 19.23
C ALA A 23 -11.59 23.49 17.81
N LEU A 24 -10.40 23.60 17.24
CA LEU A 24 -10.04 22.84 16.06
C LEU A 24 -10.01 21.36 16.47
N PRO A 25 -10.54 20.42 15.67
CA PRO A 25 -10.33 19.01 15.92
C PRO A 25 -8.83 18.75 15.81
N SER A 26 -8.22 18.38 16.92
CA SER A 26 -6.97 17.63 16.90
C SER A 26 -7.28 16.33 16.16
N THR A 27 -6.45 15.93 15.22
CA THR A 27 -6.38 14.54 14.78
C THR A 27 -6.05 13.73 16.03
N SER A 28 -7.08 13.15 16.64
CA SER A 28 -6.91 12.20 17.72
C SER A 28 -6.29 10.95 17.12
N LEU A 29 -5.19 10.48 17.72
CA LEU A 29 -4.95 9.04 17.83
C LEU A 29 -6.30 8.38 18.13
N ALA A 30 -6.69 7.39 17.32
CA ALA A 30 -8.00 6.73 17.32
C ALA A 30 -8.54 6.45 18.74
N ASP A 31 -9.25 7.40 19.34
CA ASP A 31 -9.71 7.28 20.74
C ASP A 31 -11.10 6.61 20.80
N ASP A 32 -11.75 6.43 19.64
CA ASP A 32 -13.10 5.86 19.51
C ASP A 32 -13.17 4.65 18.54
N GLY A 33 -12.03 4.10 18.11
CA GLY A 33 -12.01 3.01 17.13
C GLY A 33 -12.49 3.44 15.74
N GLU A 34 -12.21 4.69 15.36
CA GLU A 34 -12.47 5.24 14.04
C GLU A 34 -11.15 5.72 13.40
N LEU A 35 -11.00 5.49 12.08
CA LEU A 35 -9.84 5.90 11.29
C LEU A 35 -10.30 6.39 9.90
N GLU A 36 -9.96 7.63 9.55
CA GLU A 36 -10.23 8.16 8.21
C GLU A 36 -9.04 7.92 7.27
N VAL A 37 -9.31 7.27 6.14
CA VAL A 37 -8.35 6.96 5.08
C VAL A 37 -8.63 7.87 3.89
N MET A 38 -7.64 8.67 3.48
CA MET A 38 -7.76 9.55 2.32
C MET A 38 -7.53 8.77 1.03
N LEU A 39 -8.38 8.98 0.02
CA LEU A 39 -8.36 8.22 -1.23
C LEU A 39 -7.86 9.06 -2.41
N TYR A 40 -6.91 8.51 -3.15
CA TYR A 40 -6.25 9.16 -4.28
C TYR A 40 -6.40 8.32 -5.56
N ASP A 41 -6.59 8.98 -6.69
CA ASP A 41 -6.56 8.33 -8.01
C ASP A 41 -5.13 8.16 -8.53
N MET A 42 -4.96 7.48 -9.68
CA MET A 42 -3.66 7.25 -10.32
C MET A 42 -2.85 8.52 -10.65
N SER A 43 -3.50 9.69 -10.69
CA SER A 43 -2.83 10.98 -10.91
C SER A 43 -2.36 11.65 -9.62
N GLY A 44 -2.59 11.02 -8.47
CA GLY A 44 -2.32 11.60 -7.15
C GLY A 44 -3.38 12.62 -6.71
N ARG A 45 -4.51 12.71 -7.43
CA ARG A 45 -5.59 13.61 -7.06
C ARG A 45 -6.46 12.93 -6.00
N MET A 46 -6.73 13.63 -4.91
CA MET A 46 -7.68 13.18 -3.90
C MET A 46 -9.10 13.12 -4.50
N VAL A 47 -9.74 11.95 -4.38
CA VAL A 47 -11.06 11.67 -4.95
C VAL A 47 -12.08 11.25 -3.91
N GLY A 48 -11.69 11.05 -2.66
CA GLY A 48 -12.62 10.64 -1.62
C GLY A 48 -11.96 10.38 -0.27
N SER A 49 -12.74 9.80 0.64
CA SER A 49 -12.26 9.20 1.88
C SER A 49 -13.02 7.92 2.20
N ALA A 50 -12.41 7.06 3.02
CA ALA A 50 -13.05 5.92 3.65
C ALA A 50 -12.93 6.05 5.16
N MET A 51 -14.05 6.00 5.87
CA MET A 51 -14.08 5.90 7.33
C MET A 51 -14.10 4.43 7.73
N LEU A 52 -13.11 4.02 8.50
CA LEU A 52 -13.00 2.70 9.09
C LEU A 52 -13.47 2.80 10.55
N THR A 53 -14.37 1.92 10.97
CA THR A 53 -14.90 1.93 12.35
C THR A 53 -14.96 0.52 12.90
N ASP A 54 -14.32 0.29 14.04
CA ASP A 54 -14.46 -0.97 14.78
C ASP A 54 -15.89 -1.09 15.33
N THR A 55 -16.58 -2.18 14.97
CA THR A 55 -17.91 -2.49 15.49
C THR A 55 -17.92 -3.84 16.20
N ALA A 56 -19.02 -4.14 16.89
CA ALA A 56 -19.19 -5.44 17.54
C ALA A 56 -19.25 -6.62 16.53
N ASP A 57 -19.57 -6.34 15.27
CA ASP A 57 -19.77 -7.33 14.21
C ASP A 57 -18.56 -7.43 13.25
N GLY A 58 -17.54 -6.58 13.43
CA GLY A 58 -16.35 -6.49 12.57
C GLY A 58 -16.01 -5.05 12.20
N LEU A 59 -15.20 -4.87 11.16
CA LEU A 59 -14.76 -3.56 10.70
C LEU A 59 -15.79 -2.97 9.74
N MET A 60 -16.41 -1.85 10.11
CA MET A 60 -17.27 -1.08 9.21
C MET A 60 -16.43 -0.18 8.31
N VAL A 61 -16.67 -0.26 7.00
CA VAL A 61 -15.98 0.53 5.97
C VAL A 61 -17.02 1.39 5.26
N ASP A 62 -17.00 2.69 5.53
CA ASP A 62 -17.85 3.69 4.90
C ASP A 62 -17.03 4.51 3.90
N THR A 63 -17.21 4.26 2.61
CA THR A 63 -16.44 4.90 1.54
C THR A 63 -17.28 5.89 0.76
N MET A 64 -16.71 7.07 0.50
CA MET A 64 -17.26 8.08 -0.39
C MET A 64 -16.22 8.54 -1.40
N VAL A 65 -16.54 8.40 -2.68
CA VAL A 65 -15.69 8.83 -3.80
C VAL A 65 -16.49 9.77 -4.71
N GLU A 66 -15.87 10.83 -5.19
CA GLU A 66 -16.43 11.77 -6.15
C GLU A 66 -15.43 12.16 -7.24
N GLY A 67 -15.95 12.64 -8.38
CA GLY A 67 -15.13 13.28 -9.39
C GLY A 67 -14.22 12.33 -10.17
N MET A 68 -14.50 11.03 -10.17
CA MET A 68 -13.89 10.11 -11.12
C MET A 68 -14.42 10.42 -12.53
N GLU A 69 -13.57 10.35 -13.55
CA GLU A 69 -14.08 10.33 -14.93
C GLU A 69 -15.11 9.20 -15.06
N PRO A 70 -16.20 9.36 -15.83
CA PRO A 70 -17.40 8.54 -15.70
C PRO A 70 -17.13 7.03 -15.91
N VAL A 71 -16.87 6.34 -14.80
CA VAL A 71 -16.64 4.89 -14.69
C VAL A 71 -17.86 4.25 -14.03
N ALA A 72 -19.04 4.38 -14.63
CA ALA A 72 -20.24 3.73 -14.10
C ALA A 72 -20.07 2.20 -14.01
N GLY A 73 -20.68 1.60 -13.00
CA GLY A 73 -20.67 0.16 -12.77
C GLY A 73 -19.98 -0.24 -11.47
N ASP A 74 -19.95 -1.54 -11.24
CA ASP A 74 -19.37 -2.10 -10.02
C ASP A 74 -17.83 -2.12 -10.14
N ARG A 75 -17.15 -2.03 -9.00
CA ARG A 75 -15.69 -2.07 -8.85
C ARG A 75 -15.33 -2.92 -7.66
N ALA A 76 -14.30 -3.76 -7.79
CA ALA A 76 -13.80 -4.52 -6.67
C ALA A 76 -13.18 -3.58 -5.63
N THR A 77 -13.45 -3.85 -4.36
CA THR A 77 -12.82 -3.17 -3.22
C THR A 77 -12.15 -4.20 -2.34
N MET A 78 -10.96 -3.89 -1.83
CA MET A 78 -10.21 -4.78 -0.95
C MET A 78 -9.17 -4.04 -0.14
N PHE A 79 -8.74 -4.68 0.94
CA PHE A 79 -7.51 -4.34 1.63
C PHE A 79 -6.37 -5.19 1.07
N HIS A 80 -5.24 -4.54 0.84
CA HIS A 80 -3.98 -5.15 0.51
C HIS A 80 -3.04 -5.10 1.72
N GLU A 81 -2.15 -6.09 1.82
CA GLU A 81 -1.28 -6.30 2.98
C GLU A 81 -0.32 -5.15 3.23
N THR A 82 0.14 -4.46 2.18
CA THR A 82 1.17 -3.42 2.33
C THR A 82 0.57 -2.02 2.20
N GLY A 83 0.90 -1.14 3.16
CA GLY A 83 0.46 0.26 3.26
C GLY A 83 1.07 1.22 2.23
N VAL A 84 1.29 0.77 1.00
CA VAL A 84 1.88 1.58 -0.07
C VAL A 84 0.80 1.95 -1.08
N CYS A 85 0.66 3.23 -1.39
CA CYS A 85 -0.10 3.72 -2.54
C CYS A 85 0.86 4.38 -3.53
N GLY A 86 1.46 3.58 -4.42
CA GLY A 86 2.29 4.11 -5.51
C GLY A 86 1.48 5.07 -6.40
N MET A 87 2.11 6.10 -6.98
CA MET A 87 1.46 7.02 -7.92
C MET A 87 2.02 6.83 -9.34
N GLY A 88 1.23 7.17 -10.36
CA GLY A 88 1.70 7.13 -11.75
C GLY A 88 1.94 5.71 -12.26
N ALA A 89 3.15 5.43 -12.76
CA ALA A 89 3.48 4.12 -13.34
C ALA A 89 3.61 3.00 -12.28
N ASP A 90 3.84 3.38 -11.02
CA ASP A 90 4.03 2.45 -9.90
C ASP A 90 2.71 2.18 -9.14
N PHE A 91 1.60 2.76 -9.61
CA PHE A 91 0.27 2.51 -9.06
C PHE A 91 -0.11 1.03 -9.29
N GLY A 92 0.03 0.20 -8.25
CA GLY A 92 -0.19 -1.25 -8.34
C GLY A 92 1.03 -2.14 -8.30
N ALA A 93 2.25 -1.59 -8.18
CA ALA A 93 3.46 -2.40 -8.29
C ALA A 93 3.83 -3.19 -7.03
N ASP A 94 3.25 -2.87 -5.86
CA ASP A 94 3.77 -3.42 -4.59
C ASP A 94 2.76 -3.39 -3.43
N TYR A 95 1.54 -3.85 -3.66
CA TYR A 95 0.52 -3.88 -2.61
C TYR A 95 0.64 -5.12 -1.70
N GLY A 96 1.56 -6.04 -1.97
CA GLY A 96 1.56 -7.35 -1.31
C GLY A 96 0.36 -8.22 -1.73
N GLY A 97 -0.03 -9.17 -0.88
CA GLY A 97 -1.21 -9.99 -1.10
C GLY A 97 -2.52 -9.25 -0.84
N VAL A 98 -3.64 -9.87 -1.25
CA VAL A 98 -4.97 -9.40 -0.86
C VAL A 98 -5.23 -9.86 0.57
N ALA A 99 -5.21 -8.92 1.51
CA ALA A 99 -5.52 -9.17 2.91
C ALA A 99 -7.00 -9.53 3.11
N GLN A 100 -7.91 -8.74 2.51
CA GLN A 100 -9.34 -8.95 2.61
C GLN A 100 -10.11 -8.43 1.39
N LEU A 101 -10.86 -9.33 0.74
CA LEU A 101 -11.81 -8.94 -0.31
C LEU A 101 -13.10 -8.41 0.31
N LEU A 102 -13.57 -7.26 -0.18
CA LEU A 102 -14.84 -6.66 0.21
C LEU A 102 -15.84 -6.74 -0.94
N PRO A 103 -17.16 -6.65 -0.67
CA PRO A 103 -18.15 -6.48 -1.72
C PRO A 103 -17.84 -5.31 -2.66
N ASN A 104 -18.38 -5.39 -3.88
CA ASN A 104 -18.11 -4.37 -4.89
C ASN A 104 -18.78 -3.03 -4.53
N ILE A 105 -18.07 -1.93 -4.74
CA ILE A 105 -18.64 -0.58 -4.73
C ILE A 105 -19.29 -0.29 -6.08
N GLN A 106 -20.46 0.36 -6.08
CA GLN A 106 -21.12 0.80 -7.30
C GLN A 106 -20.81 2.27 -7.59
N PHE A 107 -20.20 2.53 -8.75
CA PHE A 107 -20.03 3.87 -9.28
C PHE A 107 -21.21 4.28 -10.15
N TYR A 108 -21.69 5.50 -9.93
CA TYR A 108 -22.76 6.12 -10.70
C TYR A 108 -22.22 6.82 -11.95
N GLY A 109 -23.11 7.18 -12.89
CA GLY A 109 -22.73 7.81 -14.16
C GLY A 109 -22.11 9.21 -14.06
N ASN A 110 -22.14 9.84 -12.89
CA ASN A 110 -21.43 11.08 -12.58
C ASN A 110 -20.03 10.83 -11.98
N GLY A 111 -19.59 9.57 -11.88
CA GLY A 111 -18.29 9.21 -11.31
C GLY A 111 -18.21 9.28 -9.79
N SER A 112 -19.34 9.37 -9.09
CA SER A 112 -19.36 9.20 -7.63
C SER A 112 -19.68 7.76 -7.26
N GLY A 113 -19.26 7.33 -6.07
CA GLY A 113 -19.62 6.06 -5.46
C GLY A 113 -19.77 6.24 -3.96
N ASP A 114 -20.80 5.64 -3.38
CA ASP A 114 -21.01 5.53 -1.93
C ASP A 114 -21.14 4.05 -1.56
N TYR A 115 -20.50 3.66 -0.47
CA TYR A 115 -20.38 2.25 -0.08
C TYR A 115 -20.28 2.14 1.43
N SER A 116 -20.96 1.13 1.98
CA SER A 116 -20.99 0.86 3.42
C SER A 116 -21.08 -0.64 3.60
N VAL A 117 -20.07 -1.22 4.26
CA VAL A 117 -19.99 -2.66 4.50
C VAL A 117 -19.40 -2.96 5.87
N VAL A 118 -19.69 -4.14 6.41
CA VAL A 118 -18.99 -4.70 7.58
C VAL A 118 -18.15 -5.88 7.11
N ALA A 119 -16.84 -5.79 7.29
CA ALA A 119 -15.90 -6.89 7.11
C ALA A 119 -15.87 -7.73 8.40
N GLU A 120 -16.63 -8.84 8.40
CA GLU A 120 -16.74 -9.71 9.56
C GLU A 120 -15.37 -10.27 9.98
N GLY A 121 -15.04 -10.17 11.26
CA GLY A 121 -13.80 -10.72 11.84
C GLY A 121 -12.56 -9.85 11.70
N TRP A 122 -12.67 -8.67 11.08
CA TRP A 122 -11.59 -7.68 10.97
C TRP A 122 -11.80 -6.52 11.93
N THR A 123 -10.70 -5.88 12.30
CA THR A 123 -10.63 -4.64 13.09
C THR A 123 -9.62 -3.67 12.47
N ILE A 124 -9.62 -2.41 12.92
CA ILE A 124 -8.61 -1.41 12.51
C ILE A 124 -7.21 -1.90 12.90
N ALA A 125 -7.07 -2.55 14.05
CA ALA A 125 -5.79 -3.08 14.52
C ALA A 125 -5.20 -4.14 13.56
N ASP A 126 -6.04 -4.92 12.89
CA ASP A 126 -5.60 -5.91 11.90
C ASP A 126 -5.06 -5.27 10.61
N LEU A 127 -5.37 -3.99 10.36
CA LEU A 127 -4.90 -3.22 9.20
C LEU A 127 -3.72 -2.28 9.52
N MET A 128 -3.37 -2.15 10.80
CA MET A 128 -2.31 -1.30 11.31
C MET A 128 -1.13 -2.14 11.82
N ASP A 129 -0.68 -3.10 11.03
CA ASP A 129 0.52 -3.87 11.32
C ASP A 129 1.79 -3.03 11.07
N SER A 130 2.96 -3.68 10.99
CA SER A 130 4.26 -2.99 10.94
C SER A 130 4.49 -2.16 9.69
N ASP A 131 3.84 -2.51 8.58
CA ASP A 131 3.93 -1.85 7.28
C ASP A 131 2.61 -1.14 6.90
N GLY A 132 1.57 -1.31 7.71
CA GLY A 132 0.24 -0.77 7.43
C GLY A 132 -0.39 -1.51 6.26
N SER A 133 -1.61 -1.13 5.90
CA SER A 133 -2.35 -1.76 4.79
C SER A 133 -2.82 -0.73 3.78
N ALA A 134 -3.22 -1.15 2.58
CA ALA A 134 -3.80 -0.25 1.57
C ALA A 134 -5.25 -0.60 1.27
N TYR A 135 -6.14 0.39 1.31
CA TYR A 135 -7.51 0.25 0.81
C TYR A 135 -7.57 0.62 -0.66
N VAL A 136 -7.91 -0.35 -1.52
CA VAL A 136 -7.80 -0.22 -2.97
C VAL A 136 -9.14 -0.50 -3.65
N ILE A 137 -9.47 0.35 -4.63
CA ILE A 137 -10.60 0.17 -5.54
C ILE A 137 -10.03 -0.07 -6.94
N HIS A 138 -10.43 -1.18 -7.57
CA HIS A 138 -9.95 -1.57 -8.89
C HIS A 138 -10.88 -1.16 -10.03
N ALA A 139 -10.36 -1.17 -11.26
CA ALA A 139 -11.07 -0.77 -12.47
C ALA A 139 -12.26 -1.69 -12.79
N ASP A 140 -12.19 -2.96 -12.38
CA ASP A 140 -13.19 -3.98 -12.69
C ASP A 140 -13.68 -4.68 -11.41
N ALA A 141 -14.82 -5.36 -11.52
CA ALA A 141 -15.52 -6.02 -10.41
C ALA A 141 -15.52 -7.55 -10.52
N GLY A 142 -14.83 -8.08 -11.54
CA GLY A 142 -14.79 -9.51 -11.88
C GLY A 142 -13.57 -10.22 -11.29
N ALA A 143 -13.37 -11.47 -11.69
CA ALA A 143 -12.18 -12.25 -11.29
C ALA A 143 -10.87 -11.63 -11.81
N ASP A 144 -10.94 -10.99 -12.99
CA ASP A 144 -9.95 -10.02 -13.41
C ASP A 144 -10.39 -8.67 -12.83
N ILE A 145 -9.95 -8.40 -11.60
CA ILE A 145 -10.26 -7.15 -10.88
C ILE A 145 -9.69 -5.93 -11.60
N GLY A 146 -8.80 -6.14 -12.58
CA GLY A 146 -8.22 -5.08 -13.39
C GLY A 146 -7.24 -4.23 -12.58
N ALA A 147 -6.72 -3.19 -13.24
CA ALA A 147 -5.76 -2.30 -12.62
C ALA A 147 -6.41 -1.56 -11.43
N PRO A 148 -5.68 -1.35 -10.34
CA PRO A 148 -6.10 -0.45 -9.27
C PRO A 148 -6.34 0.95 -9.86
N ILE A 149 -7.40 1.65 -9.43
CA ILE A 149 -7.72 3.02 -9.90
C ILE A 149 -7.81 4.06 -8.78
N ILE A 150 -8.02 3.62 -7.53
CA ILE A 150 -8.03 4.44 -6.33
C ILE A 150 -7.32 3.68 -5.21
N CYS A 151 -6.52 4.37 -4.42
CA CYS A 151 -5.79 3.82 -3.29
C CYS A 151 -5.80 4.80 -2.11
N GLY A 152 -5.87 4.28 -0.88
CA GLY A 152 -5.61 5.03 0.34
C GLY A 152 -4.83 4.20 1.33
N VAL A 153 -3.87 4.83 2.00
CA VAL A 153 -2.99 4.16 2.98
C VAL A 153 -3.66 4.13 4.35
N VAL A 154 -3.72 2.93 4.93
CA VAL A 154 -3.95 2.72 6.36
C VAL A 154 -2.56 2.75 7.02
N PRO A 155 -2.27 3.72 7.90
CA PRO A 155 -0.94 3.88 8.48
C PRO A 155 -0.55 2.66 9.30
N ALA A 156 0.75 2.35 9.33
CA ALA A 156 1.31 1.35 10.23
C ALA A 156 0.97 1.70 11.69
N GLY A 157 0.70 0.68 12.49
CA GLY A 157 0.47 0.88 13.92
C GLY A 157 1.76 1.26 14.62
N GLU A 158 1.67 2.13 15.64
CA GLU A 158 2.72 2.29 16.63
C GLU A 158 2.77 1.02 17.51
N GLY A 159 3.18 -0.11 16.94
CA GLY A 159 3.28 -1.35 17.67
C GLY A 159 4.23 -1.20 18.86
N ASP A 160 3.77 -1.55 20.05
CA ASP A 160 4.57 -1.72 21.28
C ASP A 160 5.47 -2.99 21.23
N GLY A 161 5.64 -3.58 20.05
CA GLY A 161 6.58 -4.64 19.76
C GLY A 161 8.01 -4.10 19.61
N GLU A 162 8.92 -4.63 20.40
CA GLU A 162 10.37 -4.42 20.24
C GLU A 162 10.74 -4.71 18.77
N PRO A 163 11.35 -3.75 18.06
CA PRO A 163 11.49 -3.82 16.60
C PRO A 163 12.19 -5.12 16.21
N ALA A 164 11.62 -5.83 15.24
CA ALA A 164 12.30 -6.96 14.62
C ALA A 164 13.70 -6.49 14.18
N PRO A 165 14.78 -7.26 14.45
CA PRO A 165 16.12 -6.86 14.07
C PRO A 165 16.11 -6.60 12.56
N ALA A 166 16.41 -5.35 12.21
CA ALA A 166 16.43 -4.91 10.83
C ALA A 166 17.21 -5.93 9.98
N PRO A 167 16.67 -6.39 8.83
CA PRO A 167 17.46 -7.18 7.90
C PRO A 167 18.75 -6.40 7.60
N GLU A 168 19.90 -7.07 7.71
CA GLU A 168 21.18 -6.44 7.44
C GLU A 168 21.10 -5.78 6.05
N PRO A 169 21.31 -4.46 5.96
CA PRO A 169 21.08 -3.74 4.71
C PRO A 169 22.04 -4.29 3.66
N SER A 170 21.45 -4.85 2.60
CA SER A 170 22.12 -5.00 1.32
C SER A 170 22.62 -3.61 0.91
N ALA A 171 23.92 -3.51 0.63
CA ALA A 171 24.60 -2.26 0.36
C ALA A 171 24.00 -1.55 -0.87
N GLU A 172 23.03 -0.68 -0.63
CA GLU A 172 22.58 0.35 -1.56
C GLU A 172 23.54 1.55 -1.55
N PRO A 173 23.58 2.34 -2.65
CA PRO A 173 24.57 3.39 -2.82
C PRO A 173 24.24 4.56 -1.89
N GLU A 174 25.26 5.07 -1.17
CA GLU A 174 25.16 6.24 -0.31
C GLU A 174 24.47 7.40 -1.06
N ASP A 175 23.23 7.72 -0.68
CA ASP A 175 22.53 8.90 -1.16
C ASP A 175 23.29 10.15 -0.69
N ASP A 176 23.57 11.04 -1.65
CA ASP A 176 24.25 12.32 -1.49
C ASP A 176 23.41 13.29 -0.64
N LEU A 177 23.32 13.06 0.68
CA LEU A 177 22.80 14.06 1.59
C LEU A 177 23.70 15.31 1.54
N PRO A 178 23.13 16.52 1.41
CA PRO A 178 23.93 17.73 1.39
C PRO A 178 24.72 17.86 2.70
N PRO A 179 25.97 18.36 2.65
CA PRO A 179 26.82 18.45 3.82
C PRO A 179 26.18 19.33 4.89
N ALA A 180 26.25 18.87 6.15
CA ALA A 180 25.72 19.58 7.29
C ALA A 180 26.23 21.03 7.34
N PRO A 181 25.37 22.00 7.66
CA PRO A 181 25.71 23.40 7.61
C PRO A 181 26.80 23.78 8.64
N MET A 182 27.78 24.59 8.23
CA MET A 182 28.83 25.10 9.11
C MET A 182 28.29 26.16 10.09
N PRO A 183 28.74 26.17 11.36
CA PRO A 183 28.33 27.18 12.34
C PRO A 183 28.60 28.61 11.84
N GLY A 184 27.57 29.46 11.87
CA GLY A 184 27.65 30.86 11.42
C GLY A 184 27.29 31.08 9.94
N MET A 185 26.62 30.14 9.28
CA MET A 185 26.02 30.38 7.98
C MET A 185 24.90 31.42 8.09
N THR A 186 25.01 32.48 7.29
CA THR A 186 23.98 33.50 7.12
C THR A 186 23.11 33.24 5.89
N GLU A 187 23.46 32.25 5.07
CA GLU A 187 22.72 31.90 3.84
C GLU A 187 22.62 30.37 3.73
N TYR A 188 21.47 29.86 3.30
CA TYR A 188 21.23 28.44 3.05
C TYR A 188 20.32 28.25 1.84
N GLU A 189 20.70 27.36 0.93
CA GLU A 189 19.90 27.03 -0.27
C GLU A 189 19.11 25.74 -0.04
N VAL A 190 17.80 25.82 -0.23
CA VAL A 190 16.87 24.70 -0.17
C VAL A 190 16.47 24.32 -1.58
N THR A 191 16.65 23.06 -1.96
CA THR A 191 16.07 22.53 -3.21
C THR A 191 14.64 22.11 -2.96
N LEU A 192 13.73 22.52 -3.85
CA LEU A 192 12.30 22.21 -3.76
C LEU A 192 11.94 21.06 -4.69
N TYR A 193 11.23 20.08 -4.17
CA TYR A 193 10.75 18.89 -4.88
C TYR A 193 9.23 18.86 -4.89
N ASP A 194 8.65 18.39 -5.99
CA ASP A 194 7.21 18.10 -6.07
C ASP A 194 6.88 16.70 -5.55
N MET A 195 5.59 16.34 -5.54
CA MET A 195 5.11 15.02 -5.11
C MET A 195 5.73 13.85 -5.89
N ALA A 196 6.19 14.09 -7.12
CA ALA A 196 6.87 13.07 -7.94
C ALA A 196 8.39 13.03 -7.69
N GLY A 197 8.89 13.75 -6.68
CA GLY A 197 10.32 13.84 -6.38
C GLY A 197 11.12 14.62 -7.40
N ARG A 198 10.48 15.38 -8.29
CA ARG A 198 11.18 16.19 -9.29
C ARG A 198 11.56 17.52 -8.68
N ALA A 199 12.81 17.94 -8.86
CA ALA A 199 13.24 19.28 -8.46
C ALA A 199 12.50 20.34 -9.30
N VAL A 200 11.72 21.18 -8.64
CA VAL A 200 10.87 22.22 -9.25
C VAL A 200 11.37 23.64 -8.98
N GLY A 201 12.29 23.82 -8.05
CA GLY A 201 12.82 25.15 -7.74
C GLY A 201 13.87 25.16 -6.64
N THR A 202 14.24 26.37 -6.24
CA THR A 202 15.12 26.61 -5.09
C THR A 202 14.58 27.74 -4.24
N ALA A 203 14.87 27.69 -2.94
CA ALA A 203 14.66 28.79 -2.01
C ALA A 203 15.98 29.14 -1.33
N MET A 204 16.39 30.40 -1.41
CA MET A 204 17.53 30.94 -0.67
C MET A 204 17.03 31.58 0.62
N LEU A 205 17.52 31.06 1.74
CA LEU A 205 17.26 31.55 3.09
C LEU A 205 18.46 32.39 3.53
N ALA A 206 18.28 33.66 3.85
CA ALA A 206 19.36 34.56 4.23
C ALA A 206 19.03 35.34 5.52
N ASP A 207 19.83 35.12 6.57
CA ASP A 207 19.76 35.84 7.84
C ASP A 207 20.57 37.14 7.77
N ASP A 208 19.92 38.27 8.03
CA ASP A 208 20.57 39.59 8.13
C ASP A 208 20.92 40.01 9.58
N GLY A 209 20.68 39.13 10.54
CA GLY A 209 20.87 39.31 11.98
C GLY A 209 19.64 39.84 12.71
N SER A 210 18.54 40.14 12.00
CA SER A 210 17.28 40.61 12.58
C SER A 210 16.04 39.99 11.97
N ALA A 211 16.15 39.52 10.72
CA ALA A 211 15.08 38.86 10.02
C ALA A 211 15.63 37.83 9.02
N LEU A 212 14.77 36.87 8.68
CA LEU A 212 15.03 35.85 7.68
C LEU A 212 14.48 36.33 6.34
N ASN A 213 15.36 36.50 5.36
CA ASN A 213 14.99 36.79 3.98
C ASN A 213 14.85 35.47 3.21
N VAL A 214 13.70 35.25 2.60
CA VAL A 214 13.37 34.04 1.83
C VAL A 214 13.16 34.44 0.38
N GLN A 215 14.03 33.98 -0.51
CA GLN A 215 13.91 34.17 -1.96
C GLN A 215 13.66 32.84 -2.66
N THR A 216 12.49 32.67 -3.25
CA THR A 216 12.09 31.42 -3.91
C THR A 216 11.97 31.63 -5.41
N MET A 217 12.52 30.70 -6.18
CA MET A 217 12.34 30.60 -7.62
C MET A 217 11.85 29.21 -7.96
N ILE A 218 10.66 29.10 -8.54
CA ILE A 218 10.06 27.83 -8.91
C ILE A 218 9.60 27.86 -10.37
N ALA A 219 9.70 26.73 -11.06
CA ALA A 219 9.27 26.56 -12.44
C ALA A 219 8.85 25.12 -12.70
N GLY A 220 8.04 24.91 -13.74
CA GLY A 220 7.67 23.57 -14.17
C GLY A 220 6.58 22.89 -13.34
N MET A 221 5.87 23.65 -12.49
CA MET A 221 4.67 23.16 -11.84
C MET A 221 3.52 23.08 -12.86
N ASP A 222 2.94 21.90 -13.06
CA ASP A 222 1.80 21.71 -13.98
C ASP A 222 0.57 22.45 -13.40
N PRO A 223 -0.22 23.13 -14.24
CA PRO A 223 -0.59 24.53 -14.02
C PRO A 223 -1.42 24.76 -12.76
N VAL A 224 -0.74 25.30 -11.75
CA VAL A 224 -1.34 25.88 -10.55
C VAL A 224 -1.14 27.39 -10.59
N ALA A 225 -2.01 28.11 -11.30
CA ALA A 225 -1.96 29.57 -11.33
C ALA A 225 -2.76 30.13 -10.16
N GLY A 226 -2.20 31.10 -9.43
CA GLY A 226 -2.90 31.69 -8.29
C GLY A 226 -1.98 31.99 -7.12
N ASP A 227 -2.59 32.35 -6.00
CA ASP A 227 -1.90 32.49 -4.71
C ASP A 227 -1.77 31.11 -4.05
N HIS A 228 -0.59 30.82 -3.54
CA HIS A 228 -0.25 29.58 -2.83
C HIS A 228 0.28 29.91 -1.44
N ALA A 229 -0.23 29.25 -0.41
CA ALA A 229 0.31 29.43 0.93
C ALA A 229 1.74 28.88 0.99
N THR A 230 2.63 29.61 1.67
CA THR A 230 4.01 29.18 1.91
C THR A 230 4.31 29.27 3.40
N MET A 231 4.98 28.26 3.94
CA MET A 231 5.27 28.20 5.36
C MET A 231 6.45 27.30 5.68
N PHE A 232 7.00 27.49 6.88
CA PHE A 232 7.95 26.57 7.49
C PHE A 232 7.22 25.63 8.44
N HIS A 233 7.67 24.39 8.44
CA HIS A 233 7.12 23.26 9.17
C HIS A 233 8.18 22.70 10.14
N GLU A 234 7.71 22.15 11.27
CA GLU A 234 8.56 21.76 12.40
C GLU A 234 9.52 20.63 12.08
N THR A 235 9.18 19.73 11.16
CA THR A 235 10.03 18.58 10.85
C THR A 235 10.77 18.79 9.53
N GLY A 236 12.03 18.36 9.48
CA GLY A 236 12.88 18.35 8.28
C GLY A 236 12.51 17.29 7.24
N ILE A 237 11.26 16.84 7.18
CA ILE A 237 10.82 15.76 6.31
C ILE A 237 10.24 16.38 5.03
N CYS A 238 10.71 15.93 3.88
CA CYS A 238 10.12 16.23 2.58
C CYS A 238 10.11 14.91 1.79
N GLY A 239 9.11 14.08 2.07
CA GLY A 239 8.92 12.81 1.38
C GLY A 239 8.58 13.00 -0.10
N THR A 240 8.54 11.89 -0.84
CA THR A 240 7.99 11.83 -2.20
C THR A 240 6.83 10.84 -2.21
N GLY A 241 5.98 10.86 -3.24
CA GLY A 241 4.84 9.94 -3.33
C GLY A 241 3.84 10.10 -2.19
N SER A 242 3.53 9.00 -1.51
CA SER A 242 2.55 8.93 -0.39
C SER A 242 3.01 9.67 0.86
N ASP A 243 4.32 9.81 1.08
CA ASP A 243 4.88 10.46 2.28
C ASP A 243 4.91 11.99 2.16
N PHE A 244 4.52 12.50 0.98
CA PHE A 244 4.47 13.92 0.71
C PHE A 244 3.34 14.59 1.49
N GLY A 245 3.67 15.11 2.68
CA GLY A 245 2.72 15.77 3.57
C GLY A 245 2.25 14.97 4.76
N ALA A 246 2.72 13.74 4.92
CA ALA A 246 2.28 12.85 6.00
C ALA A 246 2.78 13.31 7.39
N ASP A 247 3.89 14.05 7.47
CA ASP A 247 4.48 14.37 8.78
C ASP A 247 5.35 15.63 8.76
N TYR A 248 4.76 16.78 8.42
CA TYR A 248 5.47 18.06 8.50
C TYR A 248 5.45 18.70 9.92
N GLY A 249 4.88 18.02 10.92
CA GLY A 249 4.63 18.61 12.23
C GLY A 249 3.81 19.92 12.18
N GLY A 250 3.95 20.75 13.20
CA GLY A 250 3.28 22.04 13.28
C GLY A 250 3.78 23.07 12.27
N VAL A 251 2.97 24.12 12.04
CA VAL A 251 3.41 25.29 11.28
C VAL A 251 4.23 26.19 12.21
N VAL A 252 5.53 26.27 11.93
CA VAL A 252 6.49 27.12 12.65
C VAL A 252 6.26 28.58 12.33
N GLN A 253 6.15 28.90 11.03
CA GLN A 253 5.99 30.26 10.56
C GLN A 253 5.23 30.31 9.22
N LEU A 254 4.10 31.02 9.22
CA LEU A 254 3.35 31.33 8.00
C LEU A 254 4.00 32.51 7.27
N LEU A 255 4.28 32.34 5.99
CA LEU A 255 4.77 33.39 5.13
C LEU A 255 3.62 33.93 4.24
N PRO A 256 3.74 35.16 3.70
CA PRO A 256 2.86 35.64 2.64
C PRO A 256 2.71 34.65 1.47
N ASN A 257 1.62 34.76 0.71
CA ASN A 257 1.40 33.83 -0.40
C ASN A 257 2.42 34.03 -1.52
N LEU A 258 2.84 32.93 -2.13
CA LEU A 258 3.58 32.91 -3.39
C LEU A 258 2.58 32.91 -4.55
N GLN A 259 2.68 33.88 -5.44
CA GLN A 259 1.86 33.95 -6.64
C GLN A 259 2.54 33.16 -7.77
N PHE A 260 1.84 32.15 -8.29
CA PHE A 260 2.23 31.43 -9.50
C PHE A 260 1.63 32.07 -10.74
N TYR A 261 2.45 32.15 -11.79
CA TYR A 261 2.04 32.58 -13.12
C TYR A 261 1.39 31.43 -13.90
N GLY A 262 0.65 31.74 -14.97
CA GLY A 262 -0.08 30.74 -15.77
C GLY A 262 0.78 29.69 -16.49
N ASN A 263 2.11 29.85 -16.47
CA ASN A 263 3.08 28.88 -16.96
C ASN A 263 3.68 28.00 -15.85
N GLY A 264 3.13 28.05 -14.62
CA GLY A 264 3.60 27.23 -13.50
C GLY A 264 4.89 27.70 -12.84
N SER A 265 5.38 28.90 -13.18
CA SER A 265 6.52 29.50 -12.48
C SER A 265 6.08 30.51 -11.42
N GLY A 266 6.88 30.70 -10.40
CA GLY A 266 6.69 31.70 -9.36
C GLY A 266 8.04 32.30 -8.92
N GLU A 267 8.03 33.57 -8.56
CA GLU A 267 9.15 34.23 -7.89
C GLU A 267 8.64 34.87 -6.61
N TYR A 268 9.36 34.62 -5.52
CA TYR A 268 8.98 35.03 -4.18
C TYR A 268 10.16 35.74 -3.52
N ASN A 269 9.91 36.84 -2.83
CA ASN A 269 10.90 37.48 -1.97
C ASN A 269 10.19 38.08 -0.77
N VAL A 270 10.48 37.55 0.41
CA VAL A 270 9.85 37.98 1.66
C VAL A 270 10.85 38.06 2.79
N THR A 271 10.54 38.88 3.77
CA THR A 271 11.28 39.00 5.03
C THR A 271 10.36 38.56 6.16
N ALA A 272 10.80 37.57 6.94
CA ALA A 272 10.14 37.09 8.15
C ALA A 272 10.86 37.69 9.37
N ASP A 273 10.24 38.70 9.98
CA ASP A 273 10.79 39.38 11.16
C ASP A 273 10.88 38.42 12.35
N GLY A 274 12.00 38.46 13.08
CA GLY A 274 12.18 37.70 14.33
C GLY A 274 12.55 36.23 14.14
N TRP A 275 12.79 35.80 12.91
CA TRP A 275 13.33 34.49 12.55
C TRP A 275 14.72 34.65 11.95
N ASN A 276 15.56 33.63 12.13
CA ASN A 276 16.86 33.50 11.48
C ASN A 276 17.06 32.05 10.98
N VAL A 277 18.11 31.80 10.20
CA VAL A 277 18.38 30.46 9.62
C VAL A 277 18.62 29.41 10.72
N ALA A 278 19.24 29.79 11.85
CA ALA A 278 19.50 28.85 12.93
C ALA A 278 18.23 28.42 13.67
N ASP A 279 17.17 29.24 13.66
CA ASP A 279 15.87 28.87 14.23
C ASP A 279 15.16 27.77 13.40
N LEU A 280 15.54 27.57 12.14
CA LEU A 280 14.99 26.55 11.22
C LEU A 280 15.88 25.29 11.12
N MET A 281 17.02 25.30 11.83
CA MET A 281 18.00 24.21 11.85
C MET A 281 18.13 23.68 13.28
N ASP A 282 17.01 23.36 13.90
CA ASP A 282 16.96 22.72 15.22
C ASP A 282 17.26 21.21 15.13
N GLY A 283 16.88 20.44 16.16
CA GLY A 283 17.35 19.07 16.35
C GLY A 283 16.85 18.08 15.30
N ASP A 284 15.70 18.36 14.71
CA ASP A 284 14.97 17.61 13.69
C ASP A 284 14.99 18.31 12.31
N GLY A 285 15.45 19.56 12.27
CA GLY A 285 15.42 20.37 11.05
C GLY A 285 14.01 20.83 10.73
N SER A 286 13.83 21.55 9.63
CA SER A 286 12.52 22.09 9.25
C SER A 286 12.25 21.84 7.77
N ALA A 287 10.99 21.93 7.34
CA ALA A 287 10.63 21.88 5.93
C ALA A 287 10.10 23.23 5.45
N TYR A 288 10.53 23.67 4.26
CA TYR A 288 9.90 24.78 3.55
C TYR A 288 8.85 24.24 2.58
N VAL A 289 7.58 24.55 2.81
CA VAL A 289 6.45 23.93 2.10
C VAL A 289 5.62 24.97 1.36
N ILE A 290 5.19 24.62 0.15
CA ILE A 290 4.29 25.38 -0.72
C ILE A 290 3.01 24.55 -0.89
N HIS A 291 1.84 25.12 -0.63
CA HIS A 291 0.55 24.44 -0.70
C HIS A 291 -0.25 24.78 -1.96
N ALA A 292 -1.17 23.89 -2.34
CA ALA A 292 -2.01 23.98 -3.54
C ALA A 292 -2.94 25.21 -3.56
N SER A 293 -3.31 25.74 -2.39
CA SER A 293 -4.22 26.89 -2.28
C SER A 293 -3.75 27.87 -1.22
N ALA A 294 -4.05 29.15 -1.44
CA ALA A 294 -4.03 30.18 -0.42
C ALA A 294 -5.45 30.39 0.13
N GLY A 295 -5.64 30.26 1.44
CA GLY A 295 -6.96 30.44 2.06
C GLY A 295 -7.01 30.14 3.56
N ALA A 296 -8.22 30.20 4.11
CA ALA A 296 -8.48 29.72 5.48
C ALA A 296 -8.38 28.19 5.60
N GLU A 297 -8.55 27.50 4.48
CA GLU A 297 -8.30 26.08 4.30
C GLU A 297 -7.05 25.97 3.40
N ILE A 298 -5.91 25.76 4.04
CA ILE A 298 -4.64 25.53 3.34
C ILE A 298 -4.76 24.15 2.68
N GLY A 299 -4.67 24.11 1.34
CA GLY A 299 -4.76 22.89 0.57
C GLY A 299 -3.57 21.96 0.78
N PRO A 300 -3.53 20.80 0.11
CA PRO A 300 -2.41 19.87 0.23
C PRO A 300 -1.10 20.52 -0.21
N PRO A 301 0.05 20.08 0.33
CA PRO A 301 1.35 20.52 -0.13
C PRO A 301 1.54 20.14 -1.60
N ILE A 302 2.26 20.96 -2.36
CA ILE A 302 2.59 20.71 -3.78
C ILE A 302 4.09 20.78 -4.07
N ALA A 303 4.86 21.44 -3.21
CA ALA A 303 6.31 21.41 -3.24
C ALA A 303 6.86 21.53 -1.81
N CYS A 304 7.93 20.82 -1.49
CA CYS A 304 8.64 20.97 -0.22
C CYS A 304 10.15 20.94 -0.43
N GLY A 305 10.91 21.38 0.57
CA GLY A 305 12.35 21.18 0.60
C GLY A 305 12.86 21.14 2.03
N VAL A 306 13.84 20.27 2.26
CA VAL A 306 14.42 20.04 3.59
C VAL A 306 15.41 21.14 3.96
N ILE A 307 15.25 21.65 5.18
CA ILE A 307 16.24 22.42 5.92
C ILE A 307 16.79 21.45 6.98
N PRO A 308 18.05 21.01 6.85
CA PRO A 308 18.58 19.93 7.65
C PRO A 308 18.67 20.33 9.12
N ALA A 309 18.59 19.34 10.00
CA ALA A 309 18.89 19.50 11.40
C ALA A 309 20.27 20.16 11.56
N GLY A 310 20.31 21.25 12.31
CA GLY A 310 21.58 21.85 12.68
C GLY A 310 22.28 20.91 13.64
N SER A 311 23.58 20.70 13.45
CA SER A 311 24.40 20.23 14.56
C SER A 311 24.37 21.34 15.61
N GLY A 312 23.39 21.30 16.51
CA GLY A 312 23.20 22.31 17.54
C GLY A 312 24.50 22.61 18.28
N PRO A 313 24.63 23.76 18.94
CA PRO A 313 25.81 24.05 19.75
C PRO A 313 26.01 22.90 20.72
N ALA A 314 27.12 22.15 20.55
CA ALA A 314 27.41 20.93 21.29
C ALA A 314 27.02 21.11 22.76
N GLU A 315 26.07 20.28 23.21
CA GLU A 315 25.61 20.28 24.58
C GLU A 315 26.84 20.28 25.51
N PRO A 316 26.91 21.16 26.53
CA PRO A 316 28.08 21.25 27.38
C PRO A 316 28.37 19.87 27.97
N ALA A 317 29.56 19.35 27.66
CA ALA A 317 29.97 17.99 28.01
C ALA A 317 29.57 17.64 29.46
N PRO A 318 28.95 16.47 29.70
CA PRO A 318 28.49 16.09 31.03
C PRO A 318 29.66 16.20 32.00
N THR A 319 29.43 16.93 33.09
CA THR A 319 30.40 17.03 34.18
C THR A 319 30.58 15.63 34.76
N ALA A 320 31.84 15.18 34.86
CA ALA A 320 32.20 13.82 35.26
C ALA A 320 31.37 13.34 36.45
N GLU A 321 30.64 12.25 36.25
CA GLU A 321 29.94 11.55 37.32
C GLU A 321 30.91 11.14 38.44
N PRO A 322 30.49 11.19 39.72
CA PRO A 322 31.30 10.72 40.83
C PRO A 322 31.59 9.21 40.72
N GLU A 323 32.85 8.83 40.98
CA GLU A 323 33.34 7.45 40.88
C GLU A 323 32.44 6.45 41.62
N PRO A 324 32.12 5.29 41.02
CA PRO A 324 31.24 4.29 41.61
C PRO A 324 31.89 3.65 42.85
N THR A 325 31.14 3.63 43.95
CA THR A 325 31.48 2.89 45.16
C THR A 325 31.32 1.39 44.96
N VAL A 326 32.34 0.66 45.42
CA VAL A 326 32.55 -0.80 45.46
C VAL A 326 31.24 -1.62 45.62
N GLU A 327 30.98 -2.48 44.63
CA GLU A 327 29.91 -3.50 44.67
C GLU A 327 30.14 -4.57 45.76
N PRO A 328 29.07 -5.09 46.38
CA PRO A 328 29.16 -6.21 47.32
C PRO A 328 29.41 -7.55 46.60
N GLU A 329 30.19 -8.41 47.25
CA GLU A 329 30.57 -9.75 46.73
C GLU A 329 29.35 -10.66 46.43
N PRO A 330 29.43 -11.48 45.38
CA PRO A 330 28.33 -12.35 44.95
C PRO A 330 28.10 -13.49 45.96
N THR A 331 26.82 -13.77 46.21
CA THR A 331 26.37 -14.93 46.99
C THR A 331 26.23 -16.16 46.10
N ALA A 332 26.43 -17.34 46.70
CA ALA A 332 26.57 -18.62 46.02
C ALA A 332 25.37 -19.00 45.14
N GLU A 333 25.67 -19.51 43.94
CA GLU A 333 24.72 -20.03 42.96
C GLU A 333 23.90 -21.21 43.53
N PRO A 334 22.60 -21.29 43.20
CA PRO A 334 21.76 -22.43 43.55
C PRO A 334 22.07 -23.64 42.66
N GLU A 335 22.00 -24.84 43.26
CA GLU A 335 22.25 -26.12 42.57
C GLU A 335 21.21 -26.40 41.45
N PRO A 336 21.62 -27.06 40.36
CA PRO A 336 20.77 -27.29 39.19
C PRO A 336 19.68 -28.33 39.48
N THR A 337 18.43 -27.97 39.17
CA THR A 337 17.28 -28.88 39.11
C THR A 337 17.28 -29.72 37.83
N ALA A 338 16.82 -30.96 37.95
CA ALA A 338 16.86 -31.99 36.90
C ALA A 338 16.10 -31.59 35.62
N GLU A 339 16.68 -31.95 34.47
CA GLU A 339 16.09 -31.80 33.13
C GLU A 339 14.78 -32.59 32.97
N PRO A 340 13.79 -32.03 32.26
CA PRO A 340 12.56 -32.74 31.91
C PRO A 340 12.80 -33.79 30.81
N GLU A 341 12.08 -34.91 30.91
CA GLU A 341 12.12 -35.99 29.91
C GLU A 341 11.54 -35.54 28.55
N PRO A 342 12.11 -36.04 27.42
CA PRO A 342 11.69 -35.65 26.08
C PRO A 342 10.28 -36.15 25.74
N ALA A 343 9.52 -35.29 25.07
CA ALA A 343 8.17 -35.58 24.58
C ALA A 343 8.18 -36.66 23.47
N PRO A 344 7.11 -37.45 23.33
CA PRO A 344 6.99 -38.48 22.30
C PRO A 344 6.94 -37.87 20.90
N ALA A 345 7.54 -38.56 19.94
CA ALA A 345 7.54 -38.18 18.53
C ALA A 345 6.11 -38.23 17.93
N PRO A 346 5.75 -37.29 17.03
CA PRO A 346 4.46 -37.31 16.34
C PRO A 346 4.33 -38.52 15.42
N GLU A 347 3.09 -38.99 15.23
CA GLU A 347 2.76 -40.12 14.35
C GLU A 347 2.72 -39.68 12.88
N GLU A 348 3.19 -40.55 11.97
CA GLU A 348 3.26 -40.29 10.52
C GLU A 348 1.85 -40.25 9.88
N MET A 349 1.58 -39.22 9.07
CA MET A 349 0.34 -39.04 8.31
C MET A 349 0.32 -39.95 7.08
N THR A 350 -0.83 -40.57 6.77
CA THR A 350 -0.94 -41.47 5.61
C THR A 350 -1.27 -40.72 4.30
N TYR A 351 -0.85 -41.28 3.16
CA TYR A 351 -1.08 -40.72 1.81
C TYR A 351 -2.55 -40.40 1.51
N GLU A 352 -3.49 -41.23 1.96
CA GLU A 352 -4.92 -41.01 1.75
C GLU A 352 -5.45 -39.85 2.61
N GLU A 353 -4.86 -39.59 3.78
CA GLU A 353 -5.24 -38.49 4.67
C GLU A 353 -4.70 -37.14 4.16
N PHE A 354 -3.47 -37.12 3.62
CA PHE A 354 -2.90 -35.92 3.02
C PHE A 354 -3.71 -35.44 1.81
N VAL A 355 -4.04 -36.34 0.86
CA VAL A 355 -4.85 -35.99 -0.32
C VAL A 355 -6.26 -35.55 0.08
N ARG A 356 -6.84 -36.14 1.13
CA ARG A 356 -8.16 -35.69 1.61
C ARG A 356 -8.10 -34.30 2.25
N MET A 357 -7.04 -34.01 3.00
CA MET A 357 -6.81 -32.70 3.62
C MET A 357 -6.61 -31.61 2.56
N THR A 358 -5.82 -31.86 1.50
CA THR A 358 -5.59 -30.86 0.44
C THR A 358 -6.84 -30.58 -0.40
N VAL A 359 -7.70 -31.59 -0.64
CA VAL A 359 -8.88 -31.47 -1.52
C VAL A 359 -10.16 -31.06 -0.76
N GLU A 360 -10.39 -31.55 0.46
CA GLU A 360 -11.59 -31.21 1.25
C GLU A 360 -11.43 -29.90 2.03
N GLU A 361 -10.20 -29.51 2.40
CA GLU A 361 -9.94 -28.29 3.18
C GLU A 361 -9.44 -27.10 2.33
N GLY A 362 -9.46 -27.21 1.01
CA GLY A 362 -9.30 -26.07 0.10
C GLY A 362 -7.88 -25.48 0.02
N MET A 363 -6.84 -26.27 0.32
CA MET A 363 -5.45 -25.76 0.36
C MET A 363 -4.86 -25.42 -1.02
N ALA A 364 -5.52 -25.81 -2.12
CA ALA A 364 -5.22 -25.30 -3.46
C ALA A 364 -6.49 -25.41 -4.31
N SER A 365 -7.21 -24.29 -4.44
CA SER A 365 -8.33 -24.14 -5.37
C SER A 365 -8.01 -22.98 -6.30
N PHE A 366 -7.99 -23.20 -7.62
CA PHE A 366 -7.68 -22.16 -8.60
C PHE A 366 -8.85 -21.99 -9.58
N LEU A 367 -9.50 -20.83 -9.52
CA LEU A 367 -10.62 -20.47 -10.37
C LEU A 367 -10.12 -19.97 -11.74
N PHE A 368 -10.48 -20.66 -12.83
CA PHE A 368 -10.21 -20.24 -14.20
C PHE A 368 -11.40 -19.45 -14.76
N ASN A 369 -11.13 -18.28 -15.34
CA ASN A 369 -12.10 -17.49 -16.09
C ASN A 369 -11.47 -17.03 -17.42
N GLY A 370 -11.74 -17.74 -18.51
CA GLY A 370 -11.14 -17.50 -19.83
C GLY A 370 -12.16 -17.61 -20.96
N PHE A 371 -12.33 -16.51 -21.71
CA PHE A 371 -13.17 -16.30 -22.90
C PHE A 371 -14.60 -16.86 -22.86
N GLY A 372 -15.43 -16.19 -22.05
CA GLY A 372 -16.89 -16.34 -22.01
C GLY A 372 -17.34 -16.96 -20.70
N ASN A 373 -17.87 -16.14 -19.78
CA ASN A 373 -18.56 -16.50 -18.53
C ASN A 373 -18.38 -17.96 -18.08
N PHE A 374 -17.19 -18.34 -17.64
CA PHE A 374 -16.85 -19.71 -17.28
C PHE A 374 -16.15 -19.69 -15.92
N VAL A 375 -16.65 -20.44 -14.94
CA VAL A 375 -16.03 -20.55 -13.61
C VAL A 375 -15.74 -22.02 -13.36
N GLY A 376 -14.54 -22.47 -13.66
CA GLY A 376 -14.09 -23.83 -13.35
C GLY A 376 -12.92 -23.82 -12.38
N ASP A 377 -12.87 -24.77 -11.44
CA ASP A 377 -11.70 -25.07 -10.61
C ASP A 377 -10.96 -26.26 -11.25
N MET A 378 -9.68 -26.11 -11.58
CA MET A 378 -8.87 -27.22 -12.12
C MET A 378 -7.61 -27.39 -11.27
N ASN A 379 -7.49 -28.53 -10.59
CA ASN A 379 -6.36 -28.86 -9.75
C ASN A 379 -5.60 -30.03 -10.37
N GLY A 380 -4.33 -29.81 -10.74
CA GLY A 380 -3.44 -30.84 -11.27
C GLY A 380 -2.21 -31.01 -10.39
N PHE A 381 -1.87 -32.23 -10.01
CA PHE A 381 -0.64 -32.55 -9.29
C PHE A 381 0.14 -33.63 -10.03
N PHE A 382 1.47 -33.46 -10.11
CA PHE A 382 2.39 -34.44 -10.68
C PHE A 382 3.12 -35.20 -9.58
N PHE A 383 3.15 -36.52 -9.69
CA PHE A 383 4.03 -37.38 -8.90
C PHE A 383 4.75 -38.34 -9.85
N GLU A 384 6.08 -38.24 -9.90
CA GLU A 384 6.95 -38.99 -10.83
C GLU A 384 6.52 -38.83 -12.30
N ASP A 385 5.87 -39.85 -12.89
CA ASP A 385 5.43 -39.94 -14.29
C ASP A 385 3.89 -39.99 -14.43
N THR A 386 3.17 -39.61 -13.36
CA THR A 386 1.69 -39.66 -13.31
C THR A 386 1.11 -38.28 -13.07
N LEU A 387 0.23 -37.85 -13.97
CA LEU A 387 -0.60 -36.66 -13.78
C LEU A 387 -1.93 -37.06 -13.13
N SER A 388 -2.19 -36.56 -11.92
CA SER A 388 -3.53 -36.59 -11.31
C SER A 388 -4.17 -35.23 -11.52
N THR A 389 -5.26 -35.19 -12.28
CA THR A 389 -6.03 -33.95 -12.51
C THR A 389 -7.44 -34.11 -11.97
N SER A 390 -7.90 -33.09 -11.26
CA SER A 390 -9.26 -32.83 -10.81
C SER A 390 -9.77 -31.61 -11.57
N ILE A 391 -10.89 -31.76 -12.28
CA ILE A 391 -11.52 -30.67 -13.03
C ILE A 391 -12.95 -30.55 -12.53
N LEU A 392 -13.28 -29.40 -11.96
CA LEU A 392 -14.63 -28.98 -11.60
C LEU A 392 -15.06 -27.85 -12.53
N LEU A 393 -16.00 -28.12 -13.41
CA LEU A 393 -16.59 -27.07 -14.26
C LEU A 393 -17.84 -26.54 -13.55
N ASP A 394 -18.04 -25.23 -13.46
CA ASP A 394 -19.32 -24.62 -13.05
C ASP A 394 -19.71 -23.48 -14.01
N GLY A 395 -21.01 -23.29 -14.21
CA GLY A 395 -21.54 -22.19 -15.02
C GLY A 395 -21.44 -22.33 -16.55
N MET A 396 -21.02 -23.48 -17.11
CA MET A 396 -21.12 -23.68 -18.56
C MET A 396 -22.58 -23.77 -19.02
N ASP A 397 -22.89 -23.17 -20.18
CA ASP A 397 -24.13 -23.48 -20.89
C ASP A 397 -24.15 -25.00 -21.14
N PRO A 398 -25.06 -25.75 -20.49
CA PRO A 398 -24.87 -27.18 -20.33
C PRO A 398 -25.03 -27.86 -21.67
N VAL A 399 -23.92 -28.39 -22.19
CA VAL A 399 -23.93 -29.38 -23.27
C VAL A 399 -23.59 -30.74 -22.65
N PRO A 400 -24.55 -31.41 -21.98
CA PRO A 400 -24.30 -32.70 -21.34
C PRO A 400 -23.83 -33.74 -22.35
N GLY A 401 -22.88 -34.58 -21.93
CA GLY A 401 -22.28 -35.60 -22.78
C GLY A 401 -20.82 -35.90 -22.43
N ASN A 402 -20.27 -36.93 -23.05
CA ASN A 402 -18.84 -37.24 -22.99
C ASN A 402 -18.10 -36.33 -23.97
N ARG A 403 -17.29 -35.41 -23.46
CA ARG A 403 -16.50 -34.47 -24.26
C ARG A 403 -15.06 -34.97 -24.42
N PRO A 404 -14.46 -34.93 -25.61
CA PRO A 404 -13.03 -35.17 -25.75
C PRO A 404 -12.24 -34.16 -24.90
N LEU A 405 -11.19 -34.66 -24.24
CA LEU A 405 -10.30 -33.91 -23.39
C LEU A 405 -8.87 -34.11 -23.91
N ALA A 406 -8.09 -33.05 -24.00
CA ALA A 406 -6.71 -33.15 -24.48
C ALA A 406 -5.79 -32.13 -23.80
N ILE A 407 -4.47 -32.36 -23.89
CA ILE A 407 -3.43 -31.41 -23.47
C ILE A 407 -2.69 -30.93 -24.72
N SER A 408 -2.57 -29.61 -24.87
CA SER A 408 -1.79 -28.93 -25.92
C SER A 408 -0.40 -28.54 -25.41
N ASN A 409 0.55 -28.39 -26.33
CA ASN A 409 1.91 -27.89 -26.07
C ASN A 409 2.01 -26.36 -26.11
N ASP A 410 0.89 -25.65 -26.05
CA ASP A 410 0.89 -24.21 -25.91
C ASP A 410 -0.02 -23.78 -24.77
N GLY A 411 0.43 -22.82 -23.96
CA GLY A 411 -0.40 -22.16 -22.95
C GLY A 411 -1.50 -21.28 -23.57
N LEU A 412 -1.57 -21.20 -24.91
CA LEU A 412 -2.37 -20.24 -25.67
C LEU A 412 -3.66 -20.81 -26.26
N CYS A 413 -4.00 -22.06 -25.96
CA CYS A 413 -5.24 -22.66 -26.42
C CYS A 413 -5.38 -22.74 -27.95
N ASP A 414 -4.27 -22.81 -28.70
CA ASP A 414 -4.28 -22.88 -30.17
C ASP A 414 -4.19 -24.35 -30.63
N VAL A 415 -5.36 -24.90 -30.97
CA VAL A 415 -5.54 -26.26 -31.50
C VAL A 415 -4.70 -26.57 -32.75
N SER A 416 -4.11 -25.55 -33.41
CA SER A 416 -3.23 -25.73 -34.56
C SER A 416 -1.79 -26.08 -34.21
N GLN A 417 -1.34 -25.86 -32.97
CA GLN A 417 0.02 -26.20 -32.52
C GLN A 417 0.21 -27.69 -32.20
N GLY A 418 -0.90 -28.43 -32.03
CA GLY A 418 -0.91 -29.88 -31.91
C GLY A 418 -1.33 -30.36 -30.53
N ILE A 419 -1.93 -31.55 -30.49
CA ILE A 419 -2.32 -32.22 -29.24
C ILE A 419 -1.16 -33.10 -28.79
N LEU A 420 -0.66 -32.88 -27.57
CA LEU A 420 0.35 -33.73 -26.93
C LEU A 420 -0.26 -35.05 -26.45
N TYR A 421 -1.40 -34.96 -25.76
CA TYR A 421 -2.06 -36.10 -25.14
C TYR A 421 -3.57 -36.06 -25.37
N ASP A 422 -4.11 -37.12 -25.97
CA ASP A 422 -5.54 -37.41 -25.95
C ASP A 422 -5.90 -38.08 -24.63
N LEU A 423 -6.74 -37.44 -23.83
CA LEU A 423 -7.20 -37.95 -22.55
C LEU A 423 -8.54 -38.70 -22.69
N PRO A 424 -8.85 -39.63 -21.78
CA PRO A 424 -10.20 -40.18 -21.67
C PRO A 424 -11.25 -39.06 -21.62
N PRO A 425 -12.38 -39.17 -22.34
CA PRO A 425 -13.41 -38.14 -22.36
C PRO A 425 -13.92 -37.79 -20.96
N ILE A 426 -14.23 -36.51 -20.75
CA ILE A 426 -14.86 -36.00 -19.53
C ILE A 426 -16.39 -36.02 -19.68
N GLN A 427 -17.10 -36.53 -18.68
CA GLN A 427 -18.57 -36.51 -18.68
C GLN A 427 -19.07 -35.20 -18.07
N ILE A 428 -19.73 -34.37 -18.88
CA ILE A 428 -20.39 -33.15 -18.44
C ILE A 428 -21.86 -33.45 -18.16
N TYR A 429 -22.34 -33.07 -16.98
CA TYR A 429 -23.71 -33.27 -16.53
C TYR A 429 -24.63 -32.15 -17.03
N ALA A 430 -25.93 -32.39 -16.98
CA ALA A 430 -26.94 -31.42 -17.43
C ALA A 430 -26.97 -30.14 -16.56
N SER A 431 -26.36 -30.17 -15.38
CA SER A 431 -26.12 -29.03 -14.50
C SER A 431 -25.03 -28.08 -15.01
N GLY A 432 -24.29 -28.45 -16.07
CA GLY A 432 -23.09 -27.72 -16.50
C GLY A 432 -21.83 -28.15 -15.76
N THR A 433 -21.97 -29.02 -14.75
CA THR A 433 -20.86 -29.51 -13.95
C THR A 433 -20.19 -30.74 -14.55
N ALA A 434 -18.91 -30.90 -14.29
CA ALA A 434 -18.16 -32.11 -14.60
C ALA A 434 -17.17 -32.39 -13.47
N GLU A 435 -16.90 -33.66 -13.23
CA GLU A 435 -15.86 -34.11 -12.31
C GLU A 435 -14.99 -35.11 -13.07
N TYR A 436 -13.69 -34.87 -13.08
CA TYR A 436 -12.73 -35.73 -13.75
C TYR A 436 -11.59 -36.01 -12.80
N LEU A 437 -11.46 -37.27 -12.37
CA LEU A 437 -10.35 -37.77 -11.56
C LEU A 437 -9.73 -38.96 -12.29
N GLN A 438 -8.56 -38.74 -12.90
CA GLN A 438 -7.80 -39.78 -13.59
C GLN A 438 -6.32 -39.64 -13.28
N ASN A 439 -5.67 -40.79 -13.14
CA ASN A 439 -4.22 -40.91 -13.10
C ASN A 439 -3.74 -41.22 -14.51
N ILE A 440 -3.12 -40.25 -15.16
CA ILE A 440 -2.63 -40.38 -16.53
C ILE A 440 -1.16 -40.79 -16.43
N ALA A 441 -0.87 -42.05 -16.74
CA ALA A 441 0.48 -42.59 -16.70
C ALA A 441 1.21 -42.33 -18.04
N GLY A 442 2.53 -42.13 -17.97
CA GLY A 442 3.39 -42.00 -19.15
C GLY A 442 3.32 -40.62 -19.81
N VAL A 443 2.93 -39.61 -19.04
CA VAL A 443 2.98 -38.21 -19.43
C VAL A 443 4.43 -37.75 -19.31
N ASP A 444 4.98 -37.24 -20.41
CA ASP A 444 6.34 -36.69 -20.43
C ASP A 444 6.27 -35.31 -19.78
N ARG A 445 6.84 -35.22 -18.58
CA ARG A 445 6.89 -33.99 -17.80
C ARG A 445 7.52 -32.86 -18.63
N ASP A 446 8.64 -33.13 -19.31
CA ASP A 446 9.37 -32.10 -20.03
C ASP A 446 8.60 -31.62 -21.28
N ALA A 447 7.63 -32.41 -21.77
CA ALA A 447 6.74 -32.00 -22.86
C ALA A 447 5.54 -31.16 -22.39
N ILE A 448 5.11 -31.31 -21.13
CA ILE A 448 4.05 -30.46 -20.57
C ILE A 448 4.61 -29.12 -20.06
N PHE A 449 5.85 -29.13 -19.58
CA PHE A 449 6.50 -28.00 -18.93
C PHE A 449 7.60 -27.39 -19.80
N ASP A 450 7.29 -27.10 -21.07
CA ASP A 450 8.19 -26.34 -21.93
C ASP A 450 8.04 -24.81 -21.74
N GLU A 451 8.87 -24.03 -22.42
CA GLU A 451 8.86 -22.55 -22.33
C GLU A 451 7.54 -21.92 -22.82
N ASP A 452 6.76 -22.66 -23.61
CA ASP A 452 5.49 -22.20 -24.19
C ASP A 452 4.28 -22.55 -23.30
N GLY A 453 4.50 -23.39 -22.29
CA GLY A 453 3.48 -23.89 -21.37
C GLY A 453 2.51 -24.87 -22.04
N SER A 454 1.70 -25.55 -21.24
CA SER A 454 0.63 -26.43 -21.75
C SER A 454 -0.74 -25.87 -21.42
N SER A 455 -1.74 -26.27 -22.20
CA SER A 455 -3.14 -25.96 -21.91
C SER A 455 -4.01 -27.21 -21.95
N LEU A 456 -5.01 -27.27 -21.08
CA LEU A 456 -6.02 -28.31 -21.06
C LEU A 456 -7.20 -27.86 -21.92
N MET A 457 -7.59 -28.69 -22.89
CA MET A 457 -8.61 -28.39 -23.89
C MET A 457 -9.79 -29.35 -23.80
N ILE A 458 -11.01 -28.82 -23.86
CA ILE A 458 -12.27 -29.59 -23.92
C ILE A 458 -12.95 -29.31 -25.25
N PHE A 459 -13.30 -30.35 -26.01
CA PHE A 459 -13.87 -30.23 -27.35
C PHE A 459 -15.35 -30.61 -27.45
N SER A 460 -16.00 -30.17 -28.51
CA SER A 460 -17.35 -30.60 -28.91
C SER A 460 -17.35 -31.97 -29.60
N ASP A 461 -18.44 -32.73 -29.45
CA ASP A 461 -18.51 -34.14 -29.89
C ASP A 461 -18.50 -34.29 -31.42
N GLU A 462 -19.01 -33.29 -32.16
CA GLU A 462 -19.33 -33.43 -33.59
C GLU A 462 -18.52 -32.51 -34.53
N GLY A 463 -17.61 -31.68 -34.01
CA GLY A 463 -16.87 -30.71 -34.82
C GLY A 463 -15.39 -30.57 -34.52
N GLY A 464 -14.92 -31.05 -33.36
CA GLY A 464 -13.57 -30.71 -32.87
C GLY A 464 -13.44 -29.22 -32.51
N ASP A 465 -14.57 -28.52 -32.34
CA ASP A 465 -14.56 -27.14 -31.87
C ASP A 465 -14.17 -27.12 -30.40
N LEU A 466 -13.26 -26.22 -30.04
CA LEU A 466 -12.85 -25.99 -28.66
C LEU A 466 -14.00 -25.33 -27.88
N ILE A 467 -14.45 -25.98 -26.81
CA ILE A 467 -15.53 -25.48 -25.94
C ILE A 467 -14.96 -24.73 -24.74
N ALA A 468 -13.87 -25.25 -24.16
CA ALA A 468 -13.19 -24.64 -23.03
C ALA A 468 -11.69 -24.91 -23.14
N CYS A 469 -10.90 -23.96 -22.65
CA CYS A 469 -9.47 -24.12 -22.52
C CYS A 469 -8.92 -23.26 -21.38
N GLY A 470 -7.91 -23.77 -20.69
CA GLY A 470 -7.16 -23.02 -19.70
C GLY A 470 -5.72 -23.52 -19.62
N PRO A 471 -4.77 -22.69 -19.16
CA PRO A 471 -3.40 -23.12 -18.97
C PRO A 471 -3.35 -24.22 -17.91
N VAL A 472 -2.51 -25.23 -18.14
CA VAL A 472 -2.10 -26.17 -17.10
C VAL A 472 -1.05 -25.43 -16.28
N LEU A 473 -1.48 -24.78 -15.20
CA LEU A 473 -0.60 -23.96 -14.39
C LEU A 473 0.59 -24.78 -13.89
N THR A 474 1.75 -24.16 -13.99
CA THR A 474 3.00 -24.69 -13.48
C THR A 474 3.27 -24.05 -12.11
N PHE A 475 3.49 -24.87 -11.08
CA PHE A 475 4.02 -24.44 -9.78
C PHE A 475 5.38 -23.67 -9.84
N PRO A 476 6.27 -23.87 -10.83
CA PRO A 476 7.55 -23.16 -10.93
C PRO A 476 7.50 -21.65 -11.09
N ASP A 477 6.50 -21.08 -11.78
CA ASP A 477 6.44 -19.62 -11.97
C ASP A 477 6.22 -18.88 -10.65
N TYR A 478 5.51 -19.50 -9.72
CA TYR A 478 5.27 -18.97 -8.37
C TYR A 478 6.48 -19.13 -7.45
N LEU A 479 7.18 -20.27 -7.53
CA LEU A 479 8.40 -20.49 -6.75
C LEU A 479 9.55 -19.57 -7.22
N GLY A 480 9.61 -19.24 -8.52
CA GLY A 480 10.53 -18.26 -9.07
C GLY A 480 10.31 -16.85 -8.50
N ILE A 481 9.04 -16.44 -8.31
CA ILE A 481 8.67 -15.18 -7.64
C ILE A 481 9.12 -15.19 -6.17
N LEU A 482 9.03 -16.34 -5.50
CA LEU A 482 9.44 -16.52 -4.11
C LEU A 482 10.94 -16.82 -3.94
N GLY A 483 11.71 -16.89 -5.03
CA GLY A 483 13.15 -17.21 -5.01
C GLY A 483 13.47 -18.64 -4.57
N ILE A 484 12.49 -19.56 -4.59
CA ILE A 484 12.63 -20.96 -4.19
C ILE A 484 12.83 -21.80 -5.44
N THR A 485 13.85 -22.66 -5.46
CA THR A 485 14.01 -23.63 -6.53
C THR A 485 13.05 -24.82 -6.36
N VAL A 486 12.67 -25.47 -7.45
CA VAL A 486 11.83 -26.68 -7.41
C VAL A 486 12.43 -27.74 -6.48
N ASP A 487 13.76 -27.88 -6.46
CA ASP A 487 14.46 -28.83 -5.61
C ASP A 487 14.37 -28.45 -4.12
N GLU A 488 14.48 -27.17 -3.76
CA GLU A 488 14.33 -26.68 -2.38
C GLU A 488 12.90 -26.87 -1.84
N TYR A 489 11.89 -26.68 -2.69
CA TYR A 489 10.51 -26.94 -2.31
C TYR A 489 10.24 -28.44 -2.12
N VAL A 490 10.79 -29.28 -2.98
CA VAL A 490 10.69 -30.75 -2.83
C VAL A 490 11.38 -31.20 -1.54
N GLU A 491 12.55 -30.67 -1.21
CA GLU A 491 13.20 -30.94 0.09
C GLU A 491 12.37 -30.43 1.28
N PHE A 492 11.72 -29.27 1.16
CA PHE A 492 10.82 -28.72 2.19
C PHE A 492 9.63 -29.64 2.44
N ILE A 493 8.91 -30.07 1.38
CA ILE A 493 7.77 -30.98 1.48
C ILE A 493 8.20 -32.33 2.08
N LEU A 494 9.35 -32.87 1.64
CA LEU A 494 9.90 -34.12 2.17
C LEU A 494 10.42 -33.99 3.61
N SER A 495 10.69 -32.78 4.10
CA SER A 495 11.04 -32.53 5.51
C SER A 495 9.82 -32.43 6.43
N LEU A 496 8.63 -32.25 5.86
CA LEU A 496 7.35 -32.22 6.57
C LEU A 496 6.70 -33.61 6.70
N SER A 497 7.24 -34.60 5.98
CA SER A 497 6.94 -36.04 6.13
C SER A 497 7.99 -36.73 6.97
#